data_AF-A0A241ZA56-F1
#
_entry.id   AF-A0A241ZA56-F1
#
_cell.length_a   1.000
_cell.length_b   1.000
_cell.length_c   1.000
_cell.angle_alpha   90.00
_cell.angle_beta   90.00
_cell.angle_gamma   90.00
#
_symmetry.space_group_name_H-M   'P 1'
#
loop_
_entity.id
_entity.type
_entity.pdbx_description
1 polymer ?
#
loop_
_entity_poly.entity_id
_entity_poly.type
_entity_poly.pdbx_seq_one_letter_code
_entity_poly.pdbx_strand_id
1 'polypeptide(L)'
;MIMDVMTANNTITEAATVMDEIIADVVVTIINENDGSFDLTTKAGIDEAVEHAAYFYKQAGITLNTSDVRHALHRKLSSIKKFELA
;
A
#
# COMPACT_ATOMS: atom_id res chain seq x y z
N MET A 1 -10.72 0.91 37.34
CA MET A 1 -11.09 0.28 36.06
C MET A 1 -10.30 0.97 34.95
N ILE A 2 -9.03 0.57 34.75
CA ILE A 2 -8.10 1.12 33.73
C ILE A 2 -7.31 -0.03 33.08
N MET A 3 -7.92 -1.21 32.96
CA MET A 3 -7.24 -2.41 32.40
C MET A 3 -7.72 -2.75 30.98
N ASP A 4 -8.91 -2.28 30.56
CA ASP A 4 -9.43 -2.52 29.20
C ASP A 4 -8.93 -1.54 28.14
N VAL A 5 -8.70 -0.27 28.51
CA VAL A 5 -8.33 0.78 27.54
C VAL A 5 -6.90 0.59 27.02
N MET A 6 -5.96 0.15 27.87
CA MET A 6 -4.57 -0.09 27.47
C MET A 6 -4.44 -1.30 26.52
N THR A 7 -5.22 -2.36 26.76
CA THR A 7 -5.23 -3.57 25.91
C THR A 7 -5.80 -3.26 24.53
N ALA A 8 -6.93 -2.54 24.45
CA ALA A 8 -7.52 -2.15 23.17
C ALA A 8 -6.60 -1.23 22.35
N ASN A 9 -5.94 -0.26 23.00
CA ASN A 9 -5.01 0.65 22.32
C ASN A 9 -3.78 -0.06 21.76
N ASN A 10 -3.22 -1.05 22.48
CA ASN A 10 -2.10 -1.85 21.97
C ASN A 10 -2.52 -2.72 20.77
N THR A 11 -3.67 -3.40 20.86
CA THR A 11 -4.17 -4.23 19.75
C THR A 11 -4.48 -3.42 18.49
N ILE A 12 -5.03 -2.20 18.64
CA ILE A 12 -5.28 -1.30 17.51
C ILE A 12 -3.97 -0.81 16.88
N THR A 13 -2.97 -0.49 17.71
CA THR A 13 -1.66 -0.02 17.25
C THR A 13 -0.92 -1.12 16.49
N GLU A 14 -0.95 -2.36 16.99
CA GLU A 14 -0.36 -3.52 16.32
C GLU A 14 -1.06 -3.82 14.99
N ALA A 15 -2.39 -3.80 14.95
CA ALA A 15 -3.15 -4.02 13.73
C ALA A 15 -2.91 -2.93 12.67
N ALA A 16 -2.81 -1.66 13.08
CA ALA A 16 -2.47 -0.56 12.18
C ALA A 16 -1.05 -0.70 11.60
N THR A 17 -0.09 -1.09 12.44
CA THR A 17 1.31 -1.33 12.02
C THR A 17 1.39 -2.46 10.99
N VAL A 18 0.67 -3.56 11.22
CA VAL A 18 0.60 -4.68 10.26
C VAL A 18 -0.02 -4.24 8.94
N MET A 19 -1.06 -3.40 8.96
CA MET A 19 -1.67 -2.89 7.72
C MET A 19 -0.72 -1.97 6.95
N ASP A 20 0.03 -1.12 7.63
CA ASP A 20 1.05 -0.26 7.01
C ASP A 20 2.16 -1.09 6.35
N GLU A 21 2.60 -2.17 6.99
CA GLU A 21 3.57 -3.12 6.43
C GLU A 21 3.02 -3.81 5.17
N ILE A 22 1.76 -4.28 5.21
CA ILE A 22 1.09 -4.88 4.06
C ILE A 22 0.99 -3.88 2.91
N ILE A 23 0.60 -2.63 3.18
CA ILE A 23 0.51 -1.59 2.14
C ILE A 23 1.89 -1.32 1.53
N ALA A 24 2.94 -1.25 2.35
CA ALA A 24 4.30 -1.06 1.87
C ALA A 24 4.75 -2.21 0.96
N ASP A 25 4.45 -3.46 1.33
CA ASP A 25 4.73 -4.64 0.52
C ASP A 25 3.98 -4.63 -0.81
N VAL A 26 2.68 -4.35 -0.79
CA VAL A 26 1.84 -4.21 -2.00
C VAL A 26 2.44 -3.18 -2.96
N VAL A 27 2.88 -2.03 -2.46
CA VAL A 27 3.50 -0.98 -3.28
C VAL A 27 4.80 -1.47 -3.92
N VAL A 28 5.62 -2.22 -3.18
CA VAL A 28 6.85 -2.80 -3.72
C VAL A 28 6.53 -3.82 -4.81
N THR A 29 5.54 -4.69 -4.58
CA THR A 29 5.05 -5.66 -5.57
C THR A 29 4.58 -4.98 -6.84
N ILE A 30 3.73 -3.94 -6.74
CA ILE A 30 3.27 -3.16 -7.90
C ILE A 30 4.45 -2.59 -8.69
N ILE A 31 5.50 -2.10 -8.04
CA ILE A 31 6.64 -1.48 -8.75
C ILE A 31 7.55 -2.54 -9.37
N ASN A 32 7.88 -3.60 -8.63
CA ASN A 32 8.88 -4.58 -9.04
C ASN A 32 8.34 -5.63 -10.00
N GLU A 33 7.07 -5.98 -9.88
CA GLU A 33 6.43 -7.01 -10.72
C GLU A 33 5.66 -6.40 -11.91
N ASN A 34 5.55 -5.08 -11.99
CA ASN A 34 5.00 -4.42 -13.18
C ASN A 34 5.98 -4.54 -14.35
N ASP A 35 5.67 -5.46 -15.26
CA ASP A 35 6.38 -5.71 -16.52
C ASP A 35 6.06 -4.69 -17.64
N GLY A 36 5.39 -3.60 -17.30
CA GLY A 36 4.86 -2.61 -18.24
C GLY A 36 3.35 -2.75 -18.50
N SER A 37 2.69 -3.71 -17.85
CA SER A 37 1.23 -3.87 -17.86
C SER A 37 0.47 -2.60 -17.42
N PHE A 38 1.06 -1.82 -16.50
CA PHE A 38 0.50 -0.55 -16.04
C PHE A 38 1.47 0.61 -16.27
N ASP A 39 0.99 1.70 -16.87
CA ASP A 39 1.76 2.94 -16.98
C ASP A 39 1.72 3.74 -15.66
N LEU A 40 2.65 3.41 -14.76
CA LEU A 40 2.82 4.07 -13.46
C LEU A 40 3.30 5.52 -13.54
N THR A 41 3.51 6.07 -14.74
CA THR A 41 3.80 7.49 -14.93
C THR A 41 2.53 8.34 -15.03
N THR A 42 1.38 7.70 -15.25
CA THR A 42 0.08 8.37 -15.39
C THR A 42 -0.82 8.09 -14.18
N LYS A 43 -1.76 9.00 -13.93
CA LYS A 43 -2.78 8.79 -12.89
C LYS A 43 -3.63 7.54 -13.18
N ALA A 44 -4.01 7.34 -14.45
CA ALA A 44 -4.85 6.21 -14.86
C ALA A 44 -4.15 4.87 -14.62
N GLY A 45 -2.89 4.71 -15.05
CA GLY A 45 -2.15 3.47 -14.82
C GLY A 45 -1.88 3.20 -13.33
N ILE A 46 -1.67 4.25 -12.53
CA ILE A 46 -1.60 4.11 -11.06
C ILE A 46 -2.94 3.61 -10.48
N ASP A 47 -4.07 4.19 -10.90
CA ASP A 47 -5.38 3.78 -10.41
C ASP A 47 -5.69 2.32 -10.80
N GLU A 48 -5.41 1.93 -12.04
CA GLU A 48 -5.57 0.56 -12.53
C GLU A 48 -4.70 -0.44 -11.75
N ALA A 49 -3.42 -0.13 -11.51
CA ALA A 49 -2.53 -0.98 -10.73
C ALA A 49 -3.02 -1.17 -9.29
N VAL A 50 -3.52 -0.10 -8.66
CA VAL A 50 -4.06 -0.14 -7.30
C VAL A 50 -5.35 -0.95 -7.22
N GLU A 51 -6.25 -0.79 -8.19
CA GLU A 51 -7.49 -1.57 -8.26
C GLU A 51 -7.20 -3.06 -8.51
N HIS A 52 -6.25 -3.36 -9.39
CA HIS A 52 -5.80 -4.73 -9.65
C HIS A 52 -5.22 -5.38 -8.39
N ALA A 53 -4.32 -4.69 -7.68
CA ALA A 53 -3.76 -5.18 -6.43
C ALA A 53 -4.86 -5.39 -5.36
N ALA A 54 -5.78 -4.44 -5.20
CA ALA A 54 -6.89 -4.59 -4.27
C ALA A 54 -7.78 -5.81 -4.59
N TYR A 55 -8.03 -6.07 -5.88
CA TYR A 55 -8.76 -7.26 -6.31
C TYR A 55 -7.99 -8.56 -6.00
N PHE A 56 -6.69 -8.60 -6.28
CA PHE A 56 -5.85 -9.76 -6.01
C PHE A 56 -5.76 -10.09 -4.52
N TYR A 57 -5.44 -9.10 -3.67
CA TYR A 57 -5.31 -9.30 -2.22
C TYR A 57 -6.66 -9.61 -1.56
N LYS A 58 -7.77 -9.10 -2.10
CA LYS A 58 -9.12 -9.48 -1.64
C LYS A 58 -9.39 -10.97 -1.83
N GLN A 59 -8.89 -11.59 -2.90
CA GLN A 59 -9.00 -13.05 -3.09
C GLN A 59 -8.18 -13.83 -2.06
N ALA A 60 -7.11 -13.24 -1.53
CA ALA A 60 -6.32 -13.78 -0.43
C ALA A 60 -6.91 -13.46 0.97
N GLY A 61 -8.09 -12.81 1.04
CA GLY A 61 -8.75 -12.45 2.30
C GLY A 61 -8.29 -11.13 2.92
N ILE A 62 -7.44 -10.37 2.24
CA ILE A 62 -6.91 -9.08 2.71
C ILE A 62 -7.68 -7.95 2.05
N THR A 63 -8.33 -7.09 2.85
CA THR A 63 -9.03 -5.91 2.33
C THR A 63 -8.10 -4.71 2.40
N LEU A 64 -7.65 -4.23 1.23
CA LEU A 64 -6.81 -3.04 1.12
C LEU A 64 -7.67 -1.78 0.99
N ASN A 65 -7.27 -0.71 1.68
CA ASN A 65 -7.77 0.63 1.38
C ASN A 65 -6.99 1.18 0.17
N THR A 66 -7.66 1.25 -0.98
CA THR A 66 -7.06 1.73 -2.23
C THR A 66 -6.53 3.17 -2.14
N SER A 67 -7.07 4.00 -1.25
CA SER A 67 -6.57 5.36 -1.04
C SER A 67 -5.20 5.38 -0.37
N ASP A 68 -4.99 4.51 0.62
CA ASP A 68 -3.72 4.40 1.33
C ASP A 68 -2.65 3.79 0.44
N VAL A 69 -3.00 2.73 -0.32
CA VAL A 69 -2.12 2.13 -1.32
C VAL A 69 -1.73 3.15 -2.39
N ARG A 70 -2.69 3.92 -2.94
CA ARG A 70 -2.42 4.97 -3.93
C ARG A 70 -1.48 6.04 -3.39
N HIS A 71 -1.68 6.46 -2.14
CA HIS A 71 -0.82 7.46 -1.50
C HIS A 71 0.60 6.92 -1.29
N ALA A 72 0.73 5.71 -0.76
CA ALA A 72 2.02 5.06 -0.54
C ALA A 72 2.77 4.84 -1.86
N LEU A 73 2.07 4.40 -2.92
CA LEU A 73 2.64 4.21 -4.25
C LEU A 73 3.17 5.53 -4.83
N HIS A 74 2.41 6.62 -4.74
CA HIS A 74 2.87 7.94 -5.16
C HIS A 74 4.12 8.40 -4.42
N ARG A 75 4.18 8.20 -3.09
CA ARG A 75 5.36 8.57 -2.29
C ARG A 75 6.58 7.76 -2.73
N LYS A 76 6.42 6.46 -2.97
CA LYS A 76 7.51 5.59 -3.39
C LYS A 76 8.03 5.93 -4.78
N LEU A 77 7.15 6.08 -5.77
CA LEU A 77 7.52 6.51 -7.13
C LEU A 77 8.25 7.87 -7.12
N SER A 78 7.78 8.82 -6.30
CA SER A 78 8.45 10.12 -6.14
C SER A 78 9.84 10.00 -5.52
N SER A 79 10.04 9.04 -4.60
CA SER A 79 11.36 8.80 -4.00
C SER A 79 12.36 8.20 -4.99
N ILE A 80 11.88 7.33 -5.90
CA ILE A 80 12.70 6.69 -6.94
C ILE A 80 13.12 7.74 -7.98
N LYS A 81 12.18 8.51 -8.53
CA LYS A 81 12.48 9.57 -9.51
C LYS A 81 13.48 10.60 -8.99
N LYS A 82 13.42 10.93 -7.69
CA LYS A 82 14.40 11.83 -7.05
C LYS A 82 15.80 11.23 -7.00
N PHE A 83 15.93 9.91 -6.93
CA PHE A 83 17.22 9.22 -6.91
C PHE A 83 17.82 9.08 -8.31
N GLU A 84 16.99 8.94 -9.35
CA GLU A 84 17.45 8.89 -10.75
C GLU A 84 17.96 10.24 -11.28
N LEU A 85 17.59 11.35 -10.61
CA LEU A 85 17.95 12.72 -10.98
C LEU A 85 19.05 13.34 -10.09
N ALA A 86 19.58 12.59 -9.12
CA ALA A 86 20.61 13.02 -8.18
C ALA A 86 21.99 12.47 -8.59
#